data_AF-A0A0N7KGG0-F1
#
_entry.id   AF-A0A0N7KGG0-F1
#
_cell.length_a   1.000
_cell.length_b   1.000
_cell.length_c   1.000
_cell.angle_alpha   90.00
_cell.angle_beta   90.00
_cell.angle_gamma   90.00
#
_symmetry.space_group_name_H-M   'P 1'
#
loop_
_entity.id
_entity.type
_entity.pdbx_description
1 polymer ?
#
loop_
_entity_poly.entity_id
_entity_poly.type
_entity_poly.pdbx_seq_one_letter_code
_entity_poly.pdbx_strand_id
1 'polypeptide(L)'
;MRPAVSRAAFASVLLAPRAVGVAARCASSSSSAASPSVAAATYDHASFIKEVAATDPPEHLSSLLNVLQARGEKLVSPGAKRGLIPLVVPLAESPAGNLTSLLRWPTAPSGMEMPVVEVRNHGLWLLAKNVNQYIHRVLVEADINGYADDLWSAVGDTGKKLYTKGDFKESQMADLDAYLLKKVEG
;
A
#
# COMPACT_ATOMS: atom_id res chain seq x y z
N MET A 1 -3.71 54.52 34.29
CA MET A 1 -2.77 54.85 35.38
C MET A 1 -2.41 53.55 36.11
N ARG A 2 -1.14 53.15 36.10
CA ARG A 2 -0.55 52.11 36.98
C ARG A 2 -0.02 52.80 38.25
N PRO A 3 0.09 52.11 39.39
CA PRO A 3 1.32 51.38 39.79
C PRO A 3 0.99 50.11 40.64
N ALA A 4 1.87 49.38 41.33
CA ALA A 4 3.20 48.82 41.10
C ALA A 4 3.43 47.73 42.18
N VAL A 5 4.08 46.64 41.79
CA VAL A 5 5.02 45.72 42.50
C VAL A 5 5.14 45.73 44.04
N SER A 6 5.08 44.53 44.67
CA SER A 6 6.06 43.97 45.65
C SER A 6 5.41 42.89 46.54
N ARG A 7 6.08 41.93 47.19
CA ARG A 7 7.33 41.14 47.07
C ARG A 7 7.25 40.12 48.22
N ALA A 8 8.06 39.06 48.12
CA ALA A 8 8.51 38.15 49.19
C ALA A 8 7.55 37.01 49.61
N ALA A 9 8.01 35.83 50.06
CA ALA A 9 9.25 35.03 49.98
C ALA A 9 9.01 33.79 50.87
N PHE A 10 10.00 32.90 50.95
CA PHE A 10 10.17 31.71 51.81
C PHE A 10 9.76 30.38 51.12
N ALA A 11 10.72 29.63 50.57
CA ALA A 11 11.71 28.74 51.24
C ALA A 11 11.04 27.42 51.69
N SER A 12 11.56 26.21 51.51
CA SER A 12 12.85 25.69 51.04
C SER A 12 12.71 24.18 50.73
N VAL A 13 13.48 23.73 49.73
CA VAL A 13 14.38 22.54 49.72
C VAL A 13 13.95 21.26 50.44
N LEU A 14 13.89 20.14 49.69
CA LEU A 14 14.50 18.81 49.98
C LEU A 14 14.51 18.01 48.64
N LEU A 15 15.60 17.99 47.86
CA LEU A 15 16.76 17.07 47.83
C LEU A 15 16.48 15.55 47.61
N ALA A 16 16.75 15.09 46.37
CA ALA A 16 17.33 13.79 45.92
C ALA A 16 16.48 12.49 46.06
N PRO A 17 16.76 11.38 45.29
CA PRO A 17 17.96 11.06 44.51
C PRO A 17 17.76 10.57 43.05
N ARG A 18 18.92 10.40 42.37
CA ARG A 18 19.15 9.89 41.01
C ARG A 18 18.62 8.47 40.79
N ALA A 19 18.08 8.22 39.59
CA ALA A 19 18.15 6.92 38.94
C ALA A 19 18.58 7.11 37.48
N VAL A 20 19.83 6.76 37.19
CA VAL A 20 20.32 6.61 35.81
C VAL A 20 19.86 5.23 35.34
N GLY A 21 18.69 5.18 34.73
CA GLY A 21 18.21 4.00 34.01
C GLY A 21 18.74 4.05 32.57
N VAL A 22 19.75 3.23 32.27
CA VAL A 22 20.17 2.97 30.90
C VAL A 22 19.03 2.20 30.23
N ALA A 23 18.20 2.91 29.46
CA ALA A 23 17.19 2.28 28.62
C ALA A 23 17.92 1.48 27.54
N ALA A 24 17.98 0.16 27.73
CA ALA A 24 18.36 -0.78 26.68
C ALA A 24 17.42 -0.56 25.49
N ARG A 25 17.94 0.06 24.44
CA ARG A 25 17.27 0.12 23.14
C ARG A 25 17.18 -1.29 22.61
N CYS A 26 16.00 -1.89 22.71
CA CYS A 26 15.68 -3.09 21.95
C CYS A 26 15.79 -2.73 20.47
N ALA A 27 16.89 -3.17 19.84
CA ALA A 27 17.00 -3.19 18.39
C ALA A 27 16.05 -4.29 17.89
N SER A 28 14.81 -3.90 17.60
CA SER A 28 13.88 -4.77 16.90
C SER A 28 14.41 -4.95 15.48
N SER A 29 14.88 -6.15 15.20
CA SER A 29 15.13 -6.66 13.86
C SER A 29 13.97 -6.29 12.94
N SER A 30 14.27 -5.56 11.87
CA SER A 30 13.35 -5.14 10.83
C SER A 30 12.87 -6.36 10.05
N SER A 31 11.86 -7.03 10.58
CA SER A 31 10.91 -7.80 9.79
C SER A 31 9.81 -6.83 9.41
N SER A 32 9.57 -6.60 8.11
CA SER A 32 8.40 -5.86 7.62
C SER A 32 7.13 -6.60 8.03
N ALA A 33 6.71 -6.42 9.28
CA ALA A 33 5.45 -6.89 9.78
C ALA A 33 4.39 -5.97 9.16
N ALA A 34 3.56 -6.53 8.28
CA ALA A 34 2.39 -5.82 7.78
C ALA A 34 1.61 -5.27 8.98
N SER A 35 1.21 -3.99 8.91
CA SER A 35 0.38 -3.36 9.94
C SER A 35 -0.82 -4.28 10.26
N PRO A 36 -1.24 -4.42 11.53
CA PRO A 36 -2.30 -5.37 11.91
C PRO A 36 -3.61 -5.15 11.15
N SER A 37 -3.84 -3.93 10.63
CA SER A 37 -4.96 -3.62 9.72
C SER A 37 -4.85 -4.27 8.34
N VAL A 38 -3.64 -4.39 7.77
CA VAL A 38 -3.44 -4.95 6.43
C VAL A 38 -3.43 -6.47 6.45
N ALA A 39 -2.91 -7.11 7.50
CA ALA A 39 -2.98 -8.55 7.64
C ALA A 39 -4.44 -9.04 7.72
N ALA A 40 -5.26 -8.37 8.53
CA ALA A 40 -6.70 -8.63 8.60
C ALA A 40 -7.39 -8.38 7.25
N ALA A 41 -7.12 -7.23 6.62
CA ALA A 41 -7.66 -6.93 5.30
C ALA A 41 -7.26 -7.98 4.25
N THR A 42 -6.01 -8.44 4.25
CA THR A 42 -5.52 -9.48 3.33
C THR A 42 -6.32 -10.77 3.52
N TYR A 43 -6.53 -11.20 4.76
CA TYR A 43 -7.34 -12.39 5.07
C TYR A 43 -8.79 -12.24 4.59
N ASP A 44 -9.42 -11.10 4.87
CA ASP A 44 -10.79 -10.82 4.46
C ASP A 44 -10.94 -10.83 2.94
N HIS A 45 -10.02 -10.19 2.22
CA HIS A 45 -10.02 -10.16 0.75
C HIS A 45 -9.75 -11.55 0.16
N ALA A 46 -8.76 -12.27 0.66
CA ALA A 46 -8.43 -13.61 0.17
C ALA A 46 -9.60 -14.58 0.40
N SER A 47 -10.22 -14.55 1.58
CA SER A 47 -11.39 -15.38 1.91
C SER A 47 -12.57 -15.03 1.02
N PHE A 48 -12.86 -13.74 0.83
CA PHE A 48 -13.93 -13.29 -0.06
C PHE A 48 -13.72 -13.73 -1.51
N ILE A 49 -12.50 -13.60 -2.03
CA ILE A 49 -12.18 -14.01 -3.41
C ILE A 49 -12.40 -15.52 -3.57
N LYS A 50 -11.93 -16.31 -2.61
CA LYS A 50 -12.06 -17.77 -2.64
C LYS A 50 -13.50 -18.24 -2.51
N GLU A 51 -14.23 -17.71 -1.53
CA GLU A 51 -15.55 -18.22 -1.14
C GLU A 51 -16.69 -17.58 -1.93
N VAL A 52 -16.60 -16.28 -2.23
CA VAL A 52 -17.68 -15.52 -2.89
C VAL A 52 -17.40 -15.33 -4.37
N ALA A 53 -16.16 -14.97 -4.75
CA ALA A 53 -15.81 -14.79 -6.15
C ALA A 53 -15.48 -16.11 -6.88
N ALA A 54 -15.40 -17.22 -6.13
CA ALA A 54 -15.17 -18.58 -6.61
C ALA A 54 -13.94 -18.68 -7.53
N THR A 55 -12.84 -18.06 -7.12
CA THR A 55 -11.55 -18.06 -7.83
C THR A 55 -10.40 -18.01 -6.83
N ASP A 56 -9.18 -18.32 -7.28
CA ASP A 56 -8.01 -18.24 -6.41
C ASP A 56 -7.59 -16.78 -6.15
N PRO A 57 -7.23 -16.43 -4.89
CA PRO A 57 -6.62 -15.14 -4.58
C PRO A 57 -5.31 -14.91 -5.34
N PRO A 58 -5.02 -13.69 -5.82
CA PRO A 58 -3.74 -13.39 -6.45
C PRO A 58 -2.56 -13.59 -5.48
N GLU A 59 -1.45 -14.14 -5.96
CA GLU A 59 -0.28 -14.50 -5.15
C GLU A 59 0.24 -13.34 -4.29
N HIS A 60 0.29 -12.13 -4.86
CA HIS A 60 0.86 -10.95 -4.22
C HIS A 60 -0.20 -9.96 -3.70
N LEU A 61 -1.40 -10.46 -3.35
CA LEU A 61 -2.49 -9.65 -2.82
C LEU A 61 -2.09 -8.82 -1.58
N SER A 62 -1.34 -9.41 -0.65
CA SER A 62 -0.90 -8.69 0.56
C SER A 62 0.05 -7.53 0.23
N SER A 63 1.03 -7.77 -0.65
CA SER A 63 1.93 -6.73 -1.15
C SER A 63 1.17 -5.62 -1.85
N LEU A 64 0.14 -5.95 -2.64
CA LEU A 64 -0.73 -4.95 -3.27
C LEU A 64 -1.43 -4.07 -2.23
N LEU A 65 -2.06 -4.65 -1.22
CA LEU A 65 -2.75 -3.87 -0.18
C LEU A 65 -1.80 -2.96 0.60
N ASN A 66 -0.58 -3.44 0.90
CA ASN A 66 0.46 -2.60 1.51
C ASN A 66 0.86 -1.43 0.59
N VAL A 67 1.03 -1.69 -0.71
CA VAL A 67 1.34 -0.65 -1.70
C VAL A 67 0.25 0.40 -1.77
N LEU A 68 -1.02 -0.01 -1.86
CA LEU A 68 -2.15 0.94 -1.91
C LEU A 68 -2.20 1.81 -0.64
N GLN A 69 -1.97 1.21 0.54
CA GLN A 69 -1.89 1.96 1.79
C GLN A 69 -0.69 2.94 1.82
N ALA A 70 0.48 2.52 1.34
CA ALA A 70 1.67 3.39 1.26
C ALA A 70 1.49 4.55 0.26
N ARG A 71 0.63 4.39 -0.75
CA ARG A 71 0.19 5.47 -1.66
C ARG A 71 -0.84 6.42 -1.03
N GLY A 72 -1.24 6.16 0.22
CA GLY A 72 -2.26 6.94 0.93
C GLY A 72 -3.69 6.58 0.57
N GLU A 73 -3.91 5.44 -0.09
CA GLU A 73 -5.27 4.93 -0.35
C GLU A 73 -5.84 4.28 0.92
N LYS A 74 -7.14 4.45 1.12
CA LYS A 74 -7.85 3.87 2.25
C LYS A 74 -8.35 2.48 1.88
N LEU A 75 -7.92 1.44 2.60
CA LEU A 75 -8.42 0.08 2.36
C LEU A 75 -9.93 0.00 2.61
N VAL A 76 -10.63 -0.73 1.73
CA VAL A 76 -12.08 -0.90 1.73
C VAL A 76 -12.40 -2.39 1.91
N SER A 77 -13.54 -2.71 2.51
CA SER A 77 -13.99 -4.10 2.62
C SER A 77 -14.33 -4.69 1.24
N PRO A 78 -13.97 -5.96 0.94
CA PRO A 78 -14.34 -6.60 -0.32
C PRO A 78 -15.87 -6.75 -0.50
N GLY A 79 -16.63 -6.65 0.60
CA GLY A 79 -18.09 -6.67 0.60
C GLY A 79 -18.75 -5.31 0.33
N ALA A 80 -17.99 -4.22 0.26
CA ALA A 80 -18.50 -2.86 0.01
C ALA A 80 -18.89 -2.65 -1.47
N LYS A 81 -19.83 -3.46 -1.97
CA LYS A 81 -20.18 -3.55 -3.39
C LYS A 81 -21.36 -2.67 -3.81
N ARG A 82 -21.86 -1.81 -2.93
CA ARG A 82 -23.03 -0.96 -3.23
C ARG A 82 -22.72 0.00 -4.37
N GLY A 83 -23.46 -0.10 -5.47
CA GLY A 83 -23.25 0.73 -6.67
C GLY A 83 -22.11 0.27 -7.58
N LEU A 84 -21.46 -0.85 -7.28
CA LEU A 84 -20.41 -1.43 -8.12
C LEU A 84 -20.96 -2.54 -9.02
N ILE A 85 -20.30 -2.76 -10.15
CA ILE A 85 -20.57 -3.92 -11.02
C ILE A 85 -20.27 -5.20 -10.21
N PRO A 86 -21.11 -6.25 -10.27
CA PRO A 86 -20.99 -7.43 -9.39
C PRO A 86 -19.63 -8.13 -9.40
N LEU A 87 -18.93 -8.03 -10.53
CA LEU A 87 -17.63 -8.66 -10.80
C LEU A 87 -16.45 -7.95 -10.16
N VAL A 88 -16.66 -6.75 -9.62
CA VAL A 88 -15.61 -5.97 -8.99
C VAL A 88 -15.47 -6.40 -7.53
N VAL A 89 -14.23 -6.55 -7.08
CA VAL A 89 -13.85 -6.73 -5.68
C VAL A 89 -13.04 -5.49 -5.26
N PRO A 90 -13.63 -4.55 -4.52
CA PRO A 90 -12.93 -3.33 -4.10
C PRO A 90 -11.76 -3.66 -3.18
N LEU A 91 -10.65 -2.92 -3.32
CA LEU A 91 -9.45 -3.05 -2.48
C LEU A 91 -9.21 -1.78 -1.66
N ALA A 92 -9.18 -0.64 -2.34
CA ALA A 92 -8.86 0.64 -1.70
C ALA A 92 -9.53 1.81 -2.44
N GLU A 93 -9.75 2.90 -1.71
CA GLU A 93 -10.27 4.16 -2.20
C GLU A 93 -9.15 5.20 -2.22
N SER A 94 -8.93 5.79 -3.39
CA SER A 94 -8.00 6.90 -3.57
C SER A 94 -8.54 8.19 -2.92
N PRO A 95 -7.68 9.17 -2.61
CA PRO A 95 -8.12 10.48 -2.12
C PRO A 95 -9.09 11.23 -3.06
N ALA A 96 -9.08 10.87 -4.35
CA ALA A 96 -10.00 11.40 -5.35
C ALA A 96 -11.38 10.72 -5.37
N GLY A 97 -11.59 9.68 -4.55
CA GLY A 97 -12.83 8.90 -4.49
C GLY A 97 -12.94 7.78 -5.54
N ASN A 98 -11.90 7.53 -6.34
CA ASN A 98 -11.86 6.38 -7.24
C ASN A 98 -11.48 5.11 -6.46
N LEU A 99 -12.03 3.96 -6.86
CA LEU A 99 -11.75 2.68 -6.21
C LEU A 99 -10.79 1.82 -7.02
N THR A 100 -9.61 1.54 -6.46
CA THR A 100 -8.74 0.48 -6.96
C THR A 100 -9.34 -0.87 -6.56
N SER A 101 -9.53 -1.76 -7.53
CA SER A 101 -10.28 -3.01 -7.37
C SER A 101 -9.70 -4.14 -8.19
N LEU A 102 -10.02 -5.39 -7.84
CA LEU A 102 -9.84 -6.55 -8.72
C LEU A 102 -11.10 -6.78 -9.54
N LEU A 103 -10.93 -7.19 -10.79
CA LEU A 103 -12.03 -7.58 -11.66
C LEU A 103 -12.03 -9.10 -11.83
N ARG A 104 -13.10 -9.76 -11.36
CA ARG A 104 -13.30 -11.20 -11.53
C ARG A 104 -13.93 -11.50 -12.88
N TRP A 105 -13.28 -12.33 -13.69
CA TRP A 105 -13.83 -12.80 -14.96
C TRP A 105 -14.89 -13.88 -14.74
N PRO A 106 -16.11 -13.74 -15.28
CA PRO A 106 -17.18 -14.73 -15.07
C PRO A 106 -16.86 -16.12 -15.59
N THR A 107 -16.16 -16.17 -16.72
CA THR A 107 -15.82 -17.37 -17.48
C THR A 107 -14.30 -17.50 -17.63
N ALA A 108 -13.55 -17.15 -16.58
CA ALA A 108 -12.09 -17.22 -16.58
C ALA A 108 -11.64 -18.64 -16.93
N PRO A 109 -10.84 -18.84 -18.00
CA PRO A 109 -10.13 -20.08 -18.19
C PRO A 109 -9.19 -20.35 -17.00
N SER A 110 -8.85 -21.61 -16.77
CA SER A 110 -7.81 -21.96 -15.80
C SER A 110 -6.51 -21.22 -16.14
N GLY A 111 -5.91 -20.57 -15.14
CA GLY A 111 -4.69 -19.77 -15.30
C GLY A 111 -4.90 -18.32 -15.76
N MET A 112 -6.14 -17.86 -15.98
CA MET A 112 -6.39 -16.43 -16.23
C MET A 112 -6.42 -15.65 -14.91
N GLU A 113 -5.46 -14.75 -14.74
CA GLU A 113 -5.36 -13.90 -13.56
C GLU A 113 -6.41 -12.78 -13.53
N MET A 114 -6.68 -12.27 -12.33
CA MET A 114 -7.58 -11.15 -12.12
C MET A 114 -6.88 -9.81 -12.38
N PRO A 115 -7.38 -8.99 -13.32
CA PRO A 115 -6.83 -7.67 -13.56
C PRO A 115 -7.13 -6.70 -12.44
N VAL A 116 -6.22 -5.73 -12.30
CA VAL A 116 -6.39 -4.57 -11.42
C VAL A 116 -7.04 -3.47 -12.24
N VAL A 117 -8.15 -2.95 -11.73
CA VAL A 117 -8.96 -1.90 -12.38
C VAL A 117 -9.19 -0.75 -11.43
N GLU A 118 -9.44 0.42 -11.99
CA GLU A 118 -9.96 1.57 -11.28
C GLU A 118 -11.43 1.75 -11.63
N VAL A 119 -12.29 1.79 -10.60
CA VAL A 119 -13.69 2.19 -10.75
C VAL A 119 -13.80 3.69 -10.57
N ARG A 120 -14.38 4.35 -11.56
CA ARG A 120 -14.72 5.78 -11.53
C ARG A 120 -16.23 5.94 -11.58
N ASN A 121 -16.69 7.19 -11.47
CA ASN A 121 -18.12 7.54 -11.63
C ASN A 121 -18.73 7.01 -12.94
N HIS A 122 -17.93 6.91 -14.01
CA HIS A 122 -18.41 6.53 -15.34
C HIS A 122 -17.51 5.46 -15.96
N GLY A 123 -17.53 4.26 -15.37
CA GLY A 123 -16.94 3.06 -15.96
C GLY A 123 -15.72 2.52 -15.21
N LEU A 124 -15.09 1.54 -15.84
CA LEU A 124 -13.92 0.84 -15.35
C LEU A 124 -12.72 1.15 -16.23
N TRP A 125 -11.60 1.46 -15.61
CA TRP A 125 -10.33 1.66 -16.28
C TRP A 125 -9.39 0.50 -15.93
N LEU A 126 -8.85 -0.17 -16.95
CA LEU A 126 -7.86 -1.22 -16.73
C LEU A 126 -6.53 -0.58 -16.34
N LEU A 127 -6.02 -0.93 -15.15
CA LEU A 127 -4.71 -0.44 -14.68
C LEU A 127 -3.59 -1.41 -15.04
N ALA A 128 -3.85 -2.72 -14.89
CA ALA A 128 -2.92 -3.78 -15.21
C ALA A 128 -3.64 -5.11 -15.44
N LYS A 129 -3.00 -6.02 -16.19
CA LYS A 129 -3.54 -7.36 -16.46
C LYS A 129 -3.59 -8.24 -15.20
N ASN A 130 -2.70 -8.01 -14.25
CA ASN A 130 -2.59 -8.74 -13.00
C ASN A 130 -1.94 -7.86 -11.91
N VAL A 131 -1.85 -8.41 -10.70
CA VAL A 131 -1.26 -7.73 -9.53
C VAL A 131 0.22 -7.42 -9.73
N ASN A 132 0.98 -8.34 -10.33
CA ASN A 132 2.42 -8.21 -10.50
C ASN A 132 2.77 -7.03 -11.42
N GLN A 133 2.08 -6.92 -12.56
CA GLN A 133 2.22 -5.81 -13.50
C GLN A 133 1.80 -4.49 -12.89
N TYR A 134 0.77 -4.48 -12.03
CA TYR A 134 0.38 -3.27 -11.32
C TYR A 134 1.48 -2.80 -10.37
N ILE A 135 2.00 -3.71 -9.53
CA ILE A 135 3.10 -3.38 -8.60
C ILE A 135 4.35 -2.94 -9.36
N HIS A 136 4.70 -3.62 -10.46
CA HIS A 136 5.82 -3.23 -11.34
C HIS A 136 5.63 -1.79 -11.84
N ARG A 137 4.47 -1.46 -12.40
CA ARG A 137 4.15 -0.10 -12.85
C ARG A 137 4.30 0.93 -11.74
N VAL A 138 3.74 0.66 -10.55
CA VAL A 138 3.84 1.57 -9.40
C VAL A 138 5.29 1.80 -8.99
N LEU A 139 6.12 0.75 -8.98
CA LEU A 139 7.54 0.86 -8.64
C LEU A 139 8.33 1.68 -9.66
N VAL A 140 8.08 1.47 -10.95
CA VAL A 140 8.72 2.24 -12.03
C VAL A 140 8.33 3.72 -11.94
N GLU A 141 7.04 4.01 -11.76
CA GLU A 141 6.54 5.38 -11.61
C GLU A 141 7.16 6.07 -10.38
N ALA A 142 7.27 5.36 -9.26
CA ALA A 142 7.89 5.90 -8.05
C ALA A 142 9.38 6.17 -8.22
N ASP A 143 10.11 5.30 -8.94
CA ASP A 143 11.52 5.45 -9.23
C ASP A 143 11.81 6.67 -10.11
N ILE A 144 10.99 6.89 -11.15
CA ILE A 144 11.09 8.06 -12.04
C ILE A 144 10.84 9.36 -11.27
N ASN A 145 9.81 9.37 -10.42
CA ASN A 145 9.41 10.58 -9.69
C ASN A 145 10.28 10.84 -8.43
N GLY A 146 11.17 9.90 -8.07
CA GLY A 146 12.03 10.02 -6.89
C GLY A 146 11.27 9.96 -5.56
N TYR A 147 10.08 9.36 -5.53
CA TYR A 147 9.23 9.30 -4.34
C TYR A 147 9.30 7.95 -3.61
N ALA A 148 9.21 8.05 -2.28
CA ALA A 148 8.74 7.06 -1.29
C ALA A 148 9.53 5.75 -1.13
N ASP A 149 10.63 5.78 -0.36
CA ASP A 149 11.25 4.56 0.21
C ASP A 149 10.24 3.68 0.98
N ASP A 150 9.15 4.29 1.46
CA ASP A 150 8.01 3.60 2.08
C ASP A 150 7.34 2.59 1.12
N LEU A 151 7.31 2.86 -0.20
CA LEU A 151 6.73 1.92 -1.19
C LEU A 151 7.57 0.63 -1.29
N TRP A 152 8.90 0.75 -1.34
CA TRP A 152 9.80 -0.41 -1.42
C TRP A 152 9.70 -1.25 -0.15
N SER A 153 9.57 -0.58 1.00
CA SER A 153 9.32 -1.23 2.29
C SER A 153 7.97 -1.95 2.33
N ALA A 154 6.93 -1.35 1.72
CA ALA A 154 5.59 -1.90 1.65
C ALA A 154 5.46 -3.11 0.71
N VAL A 155 6.17 -3.11 -0.43
CA VAL A 155 6.14 -4.26 -1.35
C VAL A 155 6.89 -5.46 -0.76
N GLY A 156 7.95 -5.18 0.01
CA GLY A 156 8.81 -6.20 0.59
C GLY A 156 9.65 -6.93 -0.46
N ASP A 157 9.98 -8.20 -0.19
CA ASP A 157 10.86 -8.98 -1.09
C ASP A 157 10.23 -9.28 -2.46
N THR A 158 8.90 -9.24 -2.55
CA THR A 158 8.17 -9.33 -3.82
C THR A 158 8.60 -8.22 -4.79
N GLY A 159 8.79 -6.99 -4.28
CA GLY A 159 9.12 -5.84 -5.12
C GLY A 159 10.47 -5.99 -5.82
N LYS A 160 11.45 -6.58 -5.14
CA LYS A 160 12.80 -6.83 -5.68
C LYS A 160 12.78 -7.81 -6.86
N LYS A 161 11.82 -8.73 -6.90
CA LYS A 161 11.66 -9.68 -8.02
C LYS A 161 10.97 -9.02 -9.21
N LEU A 162 10.07 -8.09 -8.94
CA LEU A 162 9.26 -7.44 -9.97
C LEU A 162 10.01 -6.29 -10.65
N TYR A 163 10.75 -5.46 -9.91
CA TYR A 163 11.47 -4.31 -10.46
C TYR A 163 12.75 -4.01 -9.66
N THR A 164 13.87 -3.76 -10.34
CA THR A 164 15.08 -3.27 -9.69
C THR A 164 15.16 -1.74 -9.84
N LYS A 165 15.39 -1.06 -8.72
CA LYS A 165 15.49 0.42 -8.69
C LYS A 165 16.62 0.88 -9.61
N GLY A 166 16.32 1.78 -10.54
CA GLY A 166 17.23 2.25 -11.59
C GLY A 166 17.02 1.59 -12.95
N ASP A 167 16.31 0.46 -13.05
CA ASP A 167 16.16 -0.31 -14.30
C ASP A 167 15.56 0.52 -15.44
N PHE A 168 14.59 1.40 -15.14
CA PHE A 168 14.02 2.29 -16.16
C PHE A 168 15.08 3.22 -16.76
N LYS A 169 15.91 3.85 -15.92
CA LYS A 169 16.97 4.75 -16.37
C LYS A 169 18.05 4.00 -17.16
N GLU A 170 18.41 2.80 -16.72
CA GLU A 170 19.38 1.93 -17.39
C GLU A 170 18.87 1.43 -18.75
N SER A 171 17.56 1.26 -18.90
CA SER A 171 16.96 0.84 -20.17
C SER A 171 17.11 1.86 -21.31
N GLN A 172 17.44 3.12 -20.98
CA GLN A 172 17.55 4.25 -21.91
C GLN A 172 16.28 4.51 -22.74
N MET A 173 15.13 3.99 -22.30
CA MET A 173 13.85 4.21 -22.96
C MET A 173 13.35 5.62 -22.61
N ALA A 174 12.90 6.35 -23.64
CA ALA A 174 12.44 7.73 -23.47
C ALA A 174 11.02 7.82 -22.90
N ASP A 175 10.25 6.73 -22.96
CA ASP A 175 8.83 6.68 -22.65
C ASP A 175 8.51 5.54 -21.68
N LEU A 176 7.68 5.84 -20.66
CA LEU A 176 7.26 4.90 -19.63
C LEU A 176 6.39 3.79 -20.22
N ASP A 177 5.43 4.15 -21.08
CA ASP A 177 4.51 3.17 -21.65
C ASP A 177 5.26 2.18 -22.55
N ALA A 178 6.23 2.66 -23.34
CA ALA A 178 7.13 1.82 -24.12
C ALA A 178 7.95 0.86 -23.24
N TYR A 179 8.44 1.32 -22.08
CA TYR A 179 9.15 0.45 -21.13
C TYR A 179 8.22 -0.62 -20.54
N LEU A 180 7.06 -0.22 -20.04
CA LEU A 180 6.09 -1.13 -19.44
C LEU A 180 5.61 -2.18 -20.44
N LEU A 181 5.35 -1.78 -21.70
CA LEU A 181 4.97 -2.68 -22.80
C LEU A 181 6.08 -3.67 -23.18
N LYS A 182 7.35 -3.28 -23.05
CA LYS A 182 8.48 -4.19 -23.31
C LYS A 182 8.70 -5.17 -22.16
N LYS A 183 8.36 -4.79 -20.93
CA LYS A 183 8.57 -5.58 -19.71
C LYS A 183 7.34 -6.39 -19.26
N VAL A 184 6.43 -6.72 -20.19
CA VAL A 184 5.19 -7.48 -19.92
C VAL A 184 5.45 -9.00 -19.79
N GLU A 185 6.70 -9.46 -19.68
CA GLU A 185 6.97 -10.90 -19.57
C GLU A 185 6.51 -11.42 -18.19
N GLY A 186 5.55 -12.34 -18.24
CA GLY A 186 4.84 -12.92 -17.10
C GLY A 186 5.53 -14.11 -16.47
#